data_AF-K2I817-F1
#
_entry.id   AF-K2I817-F1
#
_cell.length_a   1.000
_cell.length_b   1.000
_cell.length_c   1.000
_cell.angle_alpha   90.00
_cell.angle_beta   90.00
_cell.angle_gamma   90.00
#
_symmetry.space_group_name_H-M   'P 1'
#
loop_
_entity.id
_entity.type
_entity.pdbx_description
1 polymer ?
#
loop_
_entity_poly.entity_id
_entity_poly.type
_entity_poly.pdbx_seq_one_letter_code
_entity_poly.pdbx_strand_id
1 'polypeptide(L)'
;MIWRVLLCLAVPAAVAGWAWGRLPDEGDAIRAVAQRHVAAMAAAGQGAAETDCVGRPGSGPGVWIAVICRSGAGAARIYRLDRRGRILPPGAPSA
;
A
#
# COMPACT_ATOMS: atom_id res chain seq x y z
N MET A 1 -17.11 40.36 6.07
CA MET A 1 -15.65 40.11 6.02
C MET A 1 -15.25 38.83 6.75
N ILE A 2 -15.75 38.61 7.98
CA ILE A 2 -15.43 37.43 8.82
C ILE A 2 -15.74 36.06 8.15
N TRP A 3 -16.82 35.97 7.38
CA TRP A 3 -17.24 34.74 6.71
C TRP A 3 -16.27 34.27 5.62
N ARG A 4 -15.60 35.21 4.94
CA ARG A 4 -14.59 34.90 3.91
C ARG A 4 -13.32 34.33 4.53
N VAL A 5 -12.91 34.86 5.70
CA VAL A 5 -11.77 34.33 6.46
C VAL A 5 -12.05 32.92 6.96
N LEU A 6 -13.26 32.68 7.49
CA LEU A 6 -13.68 31.35 7.94
C LEU A 6 -13.71 30.33 6.79
N LEU A 7 -14.26 30.69 5.63
CA LEU A 7 -14.25 29.82 4.44
C LEU A 7 -12.84 29.52 3.95
N CYS A 8 -11.95 30.52 3.92
CA CYS A 8 -10.55 30.33 3.49
C CYS A 8 -9.77 29.37 4.40
N LEU A 9 -10.16 29.19 5.66
CA LEU A 9 -9.50 28.26 6.58
C LEU A 9 -10.23 26.91 6.66
N ALA A 10 -11.56 26.92 6.67
CA ALA A 10 -12.37 25.71 6.81
C ALA A 10 -12.27 24.79 5.59
N VAL A 11 -12.25 25.35 4.37
CA VAL A 11 -12.18 24.56 3.13
C VAL A 11 -10.85 23.79 3.02
N PRO A 12 -9.66 24.41 3.13
CA PRO A 12 -8.41 23.65 3.04
C PRO A 12 -8.24 22.67 4.20
N ALA A 13 -8.71 22.99 5.41
CA ALA A 13 -8.71 22.05 6.53
C ALA A 13 -9.60 20.83 6.24
N ALA A 14 -10.79 21.03 5.68
CA ALA A 14 -11.68 19.95 5.28
C ALA A 14 -11.10 19.09 4.15
N VAL A 15 -10.49 19.71 3.14
CA VAL A 15 -9.83 19.00 2.04
C VAL A 15 -8.63 18.19 2.54
N ALA A 16 -7.80 18.77 3.41
CA ALA A 16 -6.66 18.08 4.00
C ALA A 16 -7.12 16.91 4.88
N GLY A 17 -8.15 17.11 5.71
CA GLY A 17 -8.75 16.05 6.52
C GLY A 17 -9.34 14.92 5.68
N TRP A 18 -10.04 15.25 4.59
CA TRP A 18 -10.60 14.26 3.66
C TRP A 18 -9.51 13.46 2.95
N ALA A 19 -8.45 14.12 2.48
CA ALA A 19 -7.32 13.46 1.82
C ALA A 19 -6.58 12.50 2.78
N TRP A 20 -6.33 12.91 4.03
CA TRP A 20 -5.67 12.06 5.03
C TRP A 20 -6.56 10.95 5.59
N GLY A 21 -7.88 11.14 5.58
CA GLY A 21 -8.84 10.14 6.06
C GLY A 21 -9.10 9.02 5.06
N ARG A 22 -8.71 9.18 3.80
CA ARG A 22 -9.01 8.21 2.74
C ARG A 22 -8.11 6.97 2.88
N LEU A 23 -8.72 5.82 3.15
CA LEU A 23 -8.04 4.52 3.12
C LEU A 23 -7.95 4.03 1.67
N PRO A 24 -6.86 3.36 1.28
CA PRO A 24 -6.75 2.76 -0.03
C PRO A 24 -7.75 1.61 -0.18
N ASP A 25 -8.25 1.41 -1.39
CA ASP A 25 -8.92 0.15 -1.72
C ASP A 25 -7.90 -0.98 -1.87
N GLU A 26 -8.39 -2.22 -1.79
CA GLU A 26 -7.56 -3.42 -1.85
C GLU A 26 -6.81 -3.54 -3.19
N GLY A 27 -7.47 -3.23 -4.30
CA GLY A 27 -6.89 -3.35 -5.64
C GLY A 27 -5.74 -2.38 -5.85
N ASP A 28 -5.93 -1.12 -5.44
CA ASP A 28 -4.91 -0.08 -5.49
C ASP A 28 -3.72 -0.41 -4.59
N ALA A 29 -3.96 -0.95 -3.39
CA ALA A 29 -2.91 -1.39 -2.49
C ALA A 29 -2.07 -2.54 -3.08
N ILE A 30 -2.72 -3.54 -3.69
CA ILE A 30 -2.02 -4.66 -4.37
C ILE A 30 -1.22 -4.13 -5.56
N ARG A 31 -1.84 -3.29 -6.41
CA ARG A 31 -1.18 -2.73 -7.61
C ARG A 31 0.05 -1.90 -7.25
N ALA A 32 -0.05 -1.05 -6.22
CA ALA A 32 1.08 -0.26 -5.76
C ALA A 32 2.26 -1.13 -5.31
N VAL A 33 2.00 -2.27 -4.67
CA VAL A 33 3.04 -3.22 -4.28
C VAL A 33 3.59 -4.00 -5.48
N ALA A 34 2.73 -4.41 -6.40
CA ALA A 34 3.14 -5.09 -7.63
C ALA A 34 4.10 -4.23 -8.46
N GLN A 35 3.79 -2.94 -8.63
CA GLN A 35 4.69 -1.98 -9.30
C GLN A 35 6.04 -1.84 -8.60
N ARG A 36 6.04 -1.74 -7.25
CA ARG A 36 7.28 -1.71 -6.46
C ARG A 36 8.09 -3.01 -6.63
N HIS A 37 7.43 -4.15 -6.70
CA HIS A 37 8.09 -5.44 -6.92
C HIS A 37 8.75 -5.49 -8.30
N VAL A 38 8.03 -5.11 -9.36
CA VAL A 38 8.55 -5.05 -10.73
C VAL A 38 9.76 -4.12 -10.81
N ALA A 39 9.68 -2.93 -10.23
CA ALA A 39 10.81 -1.98 -10.19
C ALA A 39 12.03 -2.56 -9.46
N ALA A 40 11.81 -3.25 -8.32
CA ALA A 40 12.88 -3.88 -7.56
C ALA A 40 13.53 -5.07 -8.31
N MET A 41 12.75 -5.83 -9.07
CA MET A 41 13.25 -6.92 -9.92
C MET A 41 14.04 -6.38 -11.10
N ALA A 42 13.53 -5.35 -11.77
CA ALA A 42 14.23 -4.69 -12.87
C ALA A 42 15.59 -4.12 -12.41
N ALA A 43 15.64 -3.49 -11.24
CA ALA A 43 16.90 -3.01 -10.65
C ALA A 43 17.90 -4.14 -10.32
N ALA A 44 17.41 -5.35 -10.08
CA ALA A 44 18.22 -6.55 -9.86
C ALA A 44 18.55 -7.31 -11.17
N GLY A 45 18.17 -6.78 -12.34
CA GLY A 45 18.36 -7.45 -13.64
C GLY A 45 17.43 -8.64 -13.87
N GLN A 46 16.32 -8.73 -13.11
CA GLN A 46 15.35 -9.83 -13.18
C GLN A 46 14.05 -9.35 -13.83
N GLY A 47 13.37 -10.26 -14.55
CA GLY A 47 12.03 -10.02 -15.06
C GLY A 47 10.96 -10.30 -14.00
N ALA A 48 9.94 -9.44 -13.93
CA ALA A 48 8.73 -9.66 -13.16
C ALA A 48 7.56 -8.92 -13.80
N ALA A 49 6.36 -9.46 -13.61
CA ALA A 49 5.11 -8.84 -14.05
C ALA A 49 4.24 -8.50 -12.85
N GLU A 50 3.36 -7.51 -12.99
CA GLU A 50 2.40 -7.17 -11.92
C GLU A 50 1.45 -8.36 -11.62
N THR A 51 1.16 -9.16 -12.64
CA THR A 51 0.34 -10.39 -12.55
C THR A 51 0.98 -11.50 -11.74
N ASP A 52 2.27 -11.37 -11.40
CA ASP A 52 2.99 -12.33 -10.54
C ASP A 52 2.63 -12.14 -9.06
N CYS A 53 1.87 -11.09 -8.72
CA CYS A 53 1.48 -10.73 -7.37
C CYS A 53 0.02 -11.08 -7.08
N VAL A 54 -0.24 -11.65 -5.90
CA VAL A 54 -1.58 -11.98 -5.42
C VAL A 54 -1.80 -11.44 -4.01
N GLY A 55 -2.96 -10.85 -3.76
CA GLY A 55 -3.41 -10.44 -2.43
C GLY A 55 -3.95 -11.62 -1.63
N ARG A 56 -3.62 -11.67 -0.34
CA ARG A 56 -4.17 -12.60 0.65
C ARG A 56 -4.55 -11.82 1.90
N PRO A 57 -5.67 -12.16 2.56
CA PRO A 57 -6.01 -11.56 3.86
C PRO A 57 -4.81 -11.61 4.81
N GLY A 58 -4.56 -10.50 5.51
CA GLY A 58 -3.48 -10.40 6.48
C GLY A 58 -3.69 -11.35 7.65
N SER A 59 -2.62 -12.01 8.10
CA SER A 59 -2.57 -12.72 9.37
C SER A 59 -1.69 -11.95 10.37
N GLY A 60 -2.20 -11.76 11.58
CA GLY A 60 -1.53 -11.05 12.66
C GLY A 60 -1.96 -9.60 12.90
N PRO A 61 -1.63 -9.06 14.08
CA PRO A 61 -2.04 -7.74 14.51
C PRO A 61 -1.49 -6.63 13.61
N GLY A 62 -2.39 -5.77 13.13
CA GLY A 62 -2.04 -4.61 12.30
C GLY A 62 -1.78 -4.93 10.82
N VAL A 63 -1.80 -6.21 10.42
CA VAL A 63 -1.71 -6.61 9.02
C VAL A 63 -3.11 -6.63 8.43
N TRP A 64 -3.34 -5.78 7.44
CA TRP A 64 -4.59 -5.77 6.68
C TRP A 64 -4.56 -6.79 5.55
N ILE A 65 -3.50 -6.75 4.74
CA ILE A 65 -3.35 -7.61 3.56
C ILE A 65 -1.88 -8.01 3.39
N ALA A 66 -1.64 -9.23 2.92
CA ALA A 66 -0.34 -9.71 2.50
C ALA A 66 -0.34 -9.89 0.97
N VAL A 67 0.61 -9.26 0.29
CA VAL A 67 0.80 -9.39 -1.15
C VAL A 67 1.99 -10.31 -1.40
N ILE A 68 1.74 -11.42 -2.08
CA ILE A 68 2.72 -12.44 -2.37
C ILE A 68 3.07 -12.33 -3.85
N CYS A 69 4.33 -12.01 -4.16
CA CYS A 69 4.82 -11.90 -5.54
C CYS A 69 5.83 -13.01 -5.84
N ARG A 70 5.64 -13.72 -6.97
CA ARG A 70 6.55 -14.79 -7.42
C ARG A 70 7.00 -14.55 -8.85
N SER A 71 8.23 -14.06 -9.02
CA SER A 71 8.86 -13.89 -10.32
C SER A 71 9.60 -15.15 -10.76
N GLY A 72 9.15 -15.76 -11.87
CA GLY A 72 9.81 -16.92 -12.50
C GLY A 72 10.07 -18.10 -11.55
N ALA A 73 11.29 -18.63 -11.58
CA ALA A 73 11.74 -19.72 -10.69
C ALA A 73 12.24 -19.23 -9.31
N GLY A 74 12.09 -17.95 -9.00
CA GLY A 74 12.59 -17.34 -7.76
C GLY A 74 11.74 -17.64 -6.52
N ALA A 75 12.31 -17.33 -5.36
CA ALA A 75 11.59 -17.38 -4.08
C ALA A 75 10.47 -16.33 -4.05
N ALA A 76 9.31 -16.70 -3.50
CA ALA A 76 8.20 -15.78 -3.32
C ALA A 76 8.56 -14.67 -2.31
N ARG A 77 8.28 -13.42 -2.66
CA ARG A 77 8.39 -12.27 -1.74
C ARG A 77 7.04 -11.93 -1.16
N ILE A 78 6.99 -11.74 0.16
CA ILE A 78 5.76 -11.42 0.90
C ILE A 78 5.87 -9.99 1.42
N TYR A 79 4.95 -9.13 0.99
CA TYR A 79 4.81 -7.76 1.47
C TYR A 79 3.58 -7.69 2.36
N ARG A 80 3.75 -7.31 3.63
CA ARG A 80 2.64 -7.13 4.57
C ARG A 80 2.26 -5.67 4.62
N LEU A 81 0.97 -5.36 4.50
CA LEU A 81 0.48 -3.98 4.50
C LEU A 81 -0.41 -3.73 5.72
N ASP A 82 -0.30 -2.53 6.28
CA ASP A 82 -1.29 -2.02 7.24
C ASP A 82 -2.57 -1.52 6.54
N ARG A 83 -3.58 -1.13 7.31
CA ARG A 83 -4.86 -0.65 6.76
C ARG A 83 -4.73 0.63 5.90
N ARG A 84 -3.60 1.34 6.00
CA ARG A 84 -3.29 2.52 5.19
C ARG A 84 -2.48 2.16 3.94
N GLY A 85 -2.27 0.87 3.66
CA GLY A 85 -1.50 0.40 2.51
C GLY A 85 0.02 0.53 2.66
N ARG A 86 0.52 0.78 3.88
CA ARG A 86 1.97 0.93 4.12
C ARG A 86 2.59 -0.43 4.36
N ILE A 87 3.74 -0.68 3.73
CA ILE A 87 4.51 -1.93 3.94
C ILE A 87 5.05 -1.94 5.37
N LEU A 88 4.71 -2.98 6.11
CA LEU A 88 5.19 -3.24 7.46
C LEU A 88 6.63 -3.78 7.42
N PRO A 89 7.47 -3.40 8.40
CA PRO A 89 8.82 -3.90 8.49
C PRO A 89 8.85 -5.43 8.72
N PRO A 90 9.90 -6.12 8.25
CA PRO A 90 10.08 -7.54 8.49
C PRO A 90 10.14 -7.81 10.00
N GLY A 91 9.37 -8.80 10.47
CA GLY A 91 9.23 -9.12 11.90
C GLY A 91 7.96 -8.56 12.57
N ALA A 92 7.10 -7.84 11.85
CA ALA A 92 5.77 -7.49 12.36
C ALA A 92 5.01 -8.79 12.76
N PRO A 93 4.43 -8.84 13.99
CA PRO A 93 3.84 -10.05 14.54
C PRO A 93 2.79 -10.64 13.59
N SER A 94 3.00 -11.91 13.25
CA SER A 94 2.04 -12.74 12.51
C SER A 94 1.45 -13.67 13.56
N ALA A 95 0.22 -13.43 13.98
CA ALA A 95 -0.51 -14.32 14.88
C ALA A 95 -1.31 -15.31 14.03
#